data_AF-D8FYX8-F1
#
_entry.id   AF-D8FYX8-F1
#
_cell.length_a   1.000
_cell.length_b   1.000
_cell.length_c   1.000
_cell.angle_alpha   90.00
_cell.angle_beta   90.00
_cell.angle_gamma   90.00
#
_symmetry.space_group_name_H-M   'P 1'
#
loop_
_entity.id
_entity.type
_entity.pdbx_description
1 polymer ?
#
loop_
_entity_poly.entity_id
_entity_poly.type
_entity_poly.pdbx_seq_one_letter_code
_entity_poly.pdbx_strand_id
1 'polypeptide(L)'
;MGQESFTVKTGGYNLEKSYACDDRLKSLILLIALAYSCAILQGRKFKLKGIQKYIGRLIESRRSQRRHSSFWIGLYGQLWVVGMEFCHATIAELMKIRPNKLPFFHRGLKAMSFILSSF
;
A
#
# COMPACT_ATOMS: atom_id res chain seq x y z
N MET A 1 1.34 17.22 41.48
CA MET A 1 1.13 15.82 41.06
C MET A 1 1.30 15.79 39.55
N GLY A 2 2.52 15.48 39.10
CA GLY A 2 2.94 15.67 37.71
C GLY A 2 2.34 14.63 36.78
N GLN A 3 1.71 15.08 35.70
CA GLN A 3 1.40 14.24 34.56
C GLN A 3 2.70 13.99 33.81
N GLU A 4 3.28 12.81 33.97
CA GLU A 4 4.39 12.35 33.13
C GLU A 4 3.85 12.07 31.72
N SER A 5 4.05 13.03 30.83
CA SER A 5 3.82 12.84 29.39
C SER A 5 4.84 11.84 28.85
N PHE A 6 4.31 10.68 28.48
CA PHE A 6 5.04 9.55 27.90
C PHE A 6 5.39 9.84 26.43
N THR A 7 6.40 10.69 26.18
CA THR A 7 6.97 10.85 24.83
C THR A 7 8.48 10.71 24.88
N VAL A 8 8.99 9.68 24.19
CA VAL A 8 10.41 9.35 24.02
C VAL A 8 11.16 10.57 23.47
N LYS A 9 11.96 11.23 24.32
CA LYS A 9 12.61 12.53 24.03
C LYS A 9 13.92 12.47 23.23
N THR A 10 14.28 11.33 22.63
CA THR A 10 15.64 11.13 22.09
C THR A 10 15.70 10.69 20.63
N GLY A 11 14.64 10.98 19.85
CA GLY A 11 14.55 10.57 18.45
C GLY A 11 14.36 11.74 17.48
N GLY A 12 15.30 12.68 17.41
CA GLY A 12 15.54 13.62 16.29
C GLY A 12 14.44 14.61 15.86
N TYR A 13 13.18 14.37 16.17
CA TYR A 13 12.02 15.14 15.70
C TYR A 13 11.29 15.74 16.90
N ASN A 14 11.73 16.91 17.36
CA ASN A 14 10.98 17.71 18.32
C ASN A 14 9.82 18.41 17.60
N LEU A 15 8.75 17.65 17.31
CA LEU A 15 7.50 18.22 16.78
C LEU A 15 6.90 19.25 17.77
N GLU A 16 7.14 19.08 19.07
CA GLU A 16 6.76 20.00 20.14
C GLU A 16 7.46 21.38 20.05
N LYS A 17 8.60 21.46 19.36
CA LYS A 17 9.32 22.73 19.10
C LYS A 17 9.12 23.24 17.67
N SER A 18 8.28 22.58 16.88
CA SER A 18 7.92 23.09 15.57
C SER A 18 6.90 24.22 15.75
N TYR A 19 7.09 25.35 15.06
CA TYR A 19 6.11 26.45 15.03
C TYR A 19 4.81 26.08 14.28
N ALA A 20 4.52 24.78 14.12
CA ALA A 20 3.33 24.30 13.47
C ALA A 20 2.12 24.57 14.38
N CYS A 21 1.01 25.02 13.79
CA CYS A 21 -0.25 25.17 14.51
C CYS A 21 -0.69 23.80 15.08
N ASP A 22 -0.77 23.69 16.41
CA ASP A 22 -1.07 22.44 17.13
C ASP A 22 -2.31 21.71 16.60
N ASP A 23 -3.39 22.44 16.32
CA ASP A 23 -4.64 21.84 15.84
C ASP A 23 -4.51 21.30 14.42
N ARG A 24 -3.74 21.98 13.56
CA ARG A 24 -3.41 21.49 12.21
C ARG A 24 -2.53 20.26 12.28
N LEU A 25 -1.54 20.25 13.18
CA LEU A 25 -0.64 19.11 13.37
C LEU A 25 -1.40 17.88 13.88
N LYS A 26 -2.23 18.03 14.92
CA LYS A 26 -3.08 16.96 15.46
C LYS A 26 -4.01 16.40 14.38
N SER A 27 -4.68 17.28 13.63
CA SER A 27 -5.58 16.88 12.54
C SER A 27 -4.84 16.11 11.44
N LEU A 28 -3.64 16.56 11.07
CA LEU A 28 -2.81 15.90 10.07
C LEU A 28 -2.33 14.51 10.54
N ILE A 29 -1.85 14.39 11.78
CA ILE A 29 -1.43 13.11 12.36
C ILE A 29 -2.60 12.13 12.39
N LEU A 30 -3.79 12.59 12.80
CA LEU A 30 -4.99 11.76 12.82
C LEU A 30 -5.38 11.31 11.40
N LEU A 31 -5.33 12.20 10.42
CA LEU A 31 -5.61 11.87 9.03
C LEU A 31 -4.62 10.83 8.48
N ILE A 32 -3.32 11.00 8.76
CA ILE A 32 -2.28 10.03 8.38
C ILE A 32 -2.54 8.68 9.06
N ALA A 33 -2.87 8.67 10.35
CA ALA A 33 -3.16 7.45 11.10
C ALA A 33 -4.38 6.69 10.53
N LEU A 34 -5.44 7.43 10.15
CA LEU A 34 -6.62 6.86 9.50
C LEU A 34 -6.29 6.29 8.12
N ALA A 35 -5.59 7.04 7.27
CA ALA A 35 -5.17 6.58 5.96
C ALA A 35 -4.27 5.34 6.04
N TYR A 36 -3.31 5.34 6.98
CA TYR A 36 -2.42 4.23 7.26
C TYR A 36 -3.20 2.98 7.73
N SER A 37 -4.18 3.16 8.61
CA SER A 37 -5.05 2.07 9.10
C SER A 37 -5.89 1.47 7.98
N CYS A 38 -6.50 2.30 7.12
CA CYS A 38 -7.24 1.86 5.94
C CYS A 38 -6.36 1.01 5.01
N ALA A 39 -5.15 1.48 4.70
CA ALA A 39 -4.21 0.74 3.86
C ALA A 39 -3.79 -0.60 4.49
N ILE A 40 -3.59 -0.66 5.82
CA ILE A 40 -3.33 -1.93 6.52
C ILE A 40 -4.49 -2.91 6.38
N LEU A 41 -5.73 -2.46 6.61
CA LEU A 41 -6.91 -3.29 6.55
C LEU A 41 -7.11 -3.86 5.13
N GLN A 42 -6.95 -3.03 4.10
CA GLN A 42 -7.00 -3.47 2.70
C GLN A 42 -5.90 -4.48 2.39
N GLY A 43 -4.65 -4.18 2.76
CA GLY A 43 -3.56 -5.10 2.50
C GLY A 43 -3.67 -6.43 3.26
N ARG A 44 -4.29 -6.44 4.45
CA ARG A 44 -4.67 -7.69 5.14
C ARG A 44 -5.70 -8.47 4.33
N LYS A 45 -6.75 -7.82 3.82
CA LYS A 45 -7.74 -8.46 2.92
C LYS A 45 -7.08 -9.04 1.68
N PHE A 46 -6.17 -8.32 1.02
CA PHE A 46 -5.46 -8.81 -0.17
C PHE A 46 -4.54 -10.00 0.13
N LYS A 47 -3.91 -10.02 1.30
CA LYS A 47 -3.11 -11.17 1.75
C LYS A 47 -3.98 -12.40 1.99
N LEU A 48 -5.12 -12.25 2.67
CA LEU A 48 -6.08 -13.34 2.92
C LEU A 48 -6.63 -13.93 1.61
N LYS A 49 -6.94 -13.08 0.63
CA LYS A 49 -7.40 -13.51 -0.71
C LYS A 49 -6.27 -14.05 -1.62
N GLY A 50 -5.01 -14.05 -1.18
CA GLY A 50 -3.87 -14.51 -1.98
C GLY A 50 -3.51 -13.62 -3.19
N ILE A 51 -4.02 -12.38 -3.23
CA ILE A 51 -3.84 -11.43 -4.34
C ILE A 51 -2.46 -10.75 -4.29
N GLN A 52 -1.82 -10.70 -3.11
CA GLN A 52 -0.50 -10.09 -2.88
C GLN A 52 0.58 -10.46 -3.92
N LYS A 53 0.52 -11.65 -4.53
CA LYS A 53 1.46 -12.10 -5.56
C LYS A 53 1.40 -11.33 -6.88
N TYR A 54 0.27 -10.66 -7.15
CA TYR A 54 0.08 -9.80 -8.31
C TYR A 54 0.46 -8.35 -8.02
N ILE A 55 0.46 -7.95 -6.74
CA ILE A 55 0.82 -6.60 -6.30
C ILE A 55 2.33 -6.48 -6.09
N GLY A 56 2.98 -7.53 -5.58
CA GLY A 56 4.42 -7.52 -5.33
C GLY A 56 5.00 -8.91 -5.17
N ARG A 57 6.33 -8.96 -5.08
CA ARG A 57 7.06 -10.22 -4.94
C ARG A 57 6.85 -10.81 -3.54
N LEU A 58 6.41 -12.07 -3.48
CA LEU A 58 6.12 -12.74 -2.21
C LEU A 58 7.39 -13.02 -1.38
N ILE A 59 8.42 -13.58 -2.01
CA ILE A 59 9.66 -14.04 -1.37
C ILE A 59 10.84 -13.77 -2.32
N GLU A 60 12.02 -13.49 -1.75
CA GLU A 60 13.31 -13.44 -2.43
C GLU A 60 14.20 -14.57 -1.89
N SER A 61 15.09 -15.11 -2.72
CA SER A 61 16.06 -16.10 -2.24
C SER A 61 16.88 -15.47 -1.10
N ARG A 62 17.08 -16.25 -0.03
CA ARG A 62 17.82 -15.88 1.20
C ARG A 62 17.07 -15.04 2.26
N ARG A 63 15.78 -14.72 2.09
CA ARG A 63 15.02 -13.97 3.10
C ARG A 63 14.10 -14.88 3.92
N SER A 64 14.24 -14.87 5.25
CA SER A 64 13.34 -15.59 6.17
C SER A 64 12.03 -14.84 6.44
N GLN A 65 12.05 -13.52 6.31
CA GLN A 65 10.91 -12.65 6.61
C GLN A 65 10.19 -12.19 5.34
N ARG A 66 8.89 -11.92 5.47
CA ARG A 66 8.07 -11.35 4.38
C ARG A 66 8.61 -9.99 3.95
N ARG A 67 8.68 -9.76 2.64
CA ARG A 67 9.23 -8.53 2.05
C ARG A 67 8.36 -7.30 2.30
N HIS A 68 7.04 -7.47 2.26
CA HIS A 68 6.10 -6.35 2.25
C HIS A 68 5.09 -6.43 3.41
N SER A 69 5.00 -5.32 4.15
CA SER A 69 4.01 -5.12 5.20
C SER A 69 2.59 -5.10 4.62
N SER A 70 1.57 -5.27 5.47
CA SER A 70 0.19 -5.16 4.97
C SER A 70 -0.12 -3.75 4.51
N PHE A 71 0.43 -2.73 5.18
CA PHE A 71 0.38 -1.35 4.70
C PHE A 71 0.90 -1.23 3.25
N TRP A 72 2.10 -1.74 2.98
CA TRP A 72 2.71 -1.67 1.64
C TRP A 72 1.83 -2.36 0.60
N ILE A 73 1.32 -3.56 0.90
CA ILE A 73 0.46 -4.30 -0.04
C ILE A 73 -0.86 -3.57 -0.32
N GLY A 74 -1.47 -2.94 0.68
CA GLY A 74 -2.68 -2.15 0.49
C GLY A 74 -2.44 -0.92 -0.39
N LEU A 75 -1.44 -0.12 -0.03
CA LEU A 75 -1.08 1.11 -0.75
C LEU A 75 -0.66 0.82 -2.20
N TYR A 76 0.23 -0.17 -2.40
CA TYR A 76 0.74 -0.50 -3.73
C TYR A 76 -0.32 -1.18 -4.60
N GLY A 77 -1.27 -1.90 -3.99
CA GLY A 77 -2.43 -2.43 -4.70
C GLY A 77 -3.29 -1.33 -5.31
N GLN A 78 -3.53 -0.24 -4.57
CA GLN A 78 -4.23 0.94 -5.09
C GLN A 78 -3.43 1.63 -6.21
N LEU A 79 -2.13 1.85 -5.99
CA LEU A 79 -1.26 2.49 -6.98
C LEU A 79 -1.21 1.69 -8.30
N TRP A 80 -1.21 0.36 -8.21
CA TRP A 80 -1.23 -0.50 -9.39
C TRP A 80 -2.50 -0.33 -10.22
N VAL A 81 -3.68 -0.26 -9.59
CA VAL A 81 -4.95 -0.01 -10.29
C VAL A 81 -4.89 1.30 -11.07
N VAL A 82 -4.48 2.39 -10.41
CA VAL A 82 -4.34 3.71 -11.05
C VAL A 82 -3.32 3.68 -12.18
N GLY A 83 -2.17 3.03 -11.97
CA GLY A 83 -1.15 2.87 -13.00
C GLY A 83 -1.66 2.09 -14.22
N MET A 84 -2.49 1.07 -14.01
CA MET A 84 -3.09 0.29 -15.09
C MET A 84 -4.06 1.12 -15.94
N GLU A 85 -4.84 2.02 -15.34
CA GLU A 85 -5.70 2.95 -16.10
C GLU A 85 -4.86 3.82 -17.05
N PHE A 86 -3.69 4.27 -16.60
CA PHE A 86 -2.80 5.09 -17.43
C PHE A 86 -2.14 4.30 -18.58
N CYS A 87 -1.69 3.06 -18.33
CA CYS A 87 -0.92 2.29 -19.32
C CYS A 87 -1.70 1.21 -20.08
N HIS A 88 -3.03 1.13 -19.90
CA HIS A 88 -3.87 0.06 -20.47
C HIS A 88 -3.72 -0.09 -22.00
N ALA A 89 -3.68 1.02 -22.75
CA ALA A 89 -3.57 1.01 -24.20
C ALA A 89 -2.23 0.43 -24.66
N THR A 90 -1.12 0.87 -24.06
CA THR A 90 0.21 0.36 -24.36
C THR A 90 0.34 -1.12 -24.03
N ILE A 91 -0.25 -1.57 -22.92
CA ILE A 91 -0.25 -2.99 -22.56
C ILE A 91 -1.10 -3.81 -23.53
N ALA A 92 -2.23 -3.28 -24.02
CA ALA A 92 -3.04 -3.95 -25.02
C ALA A 92 -2.25 -4.22 -26.31
N GLU A 93 -1.48 -3.23 -26.79
CA GLU A 93 -0.58 -3.42 -27.93
C GLU A 93 0.53 -4.45 -27.63
N LEU A 94 1.13 -4.40 -26.44
CA LEU A 94 2.14 -5.38 -26.03
C LEU A 94 1.58 -6.82 -26.02
N MET A 95 0.34 -6.99 -25.60
CA MET A 95 -0.32 -8.30 -25.59
C MET A 95 -0.65 -8.82 -27.00
N LYS A 96 -0.88 -7.93 -27.99
CA LYS A 96 -0.99 -8.34 -29.41
C LYS A 96 0.33 -8.87 -29.95
N ILE A 97 1.46 -8.27 -29.56
CA ILE A 97 2.80 -8.70 -29.98
C ILE A 97 3.17 -10.06 -29.35
N ARG A 98 2.79 -10.28 -28.07
CA ARG A 98 3.09 -11.52 -27.34
C ARG A 98 1.83 -12.18 -26.76
N PRO A 99 0.99 -12.80 -27.61
CA PRO A 99 -0.28 -13.39 -27.16
C PRO A 99 -0.08 -14.55 -26.19
N ASN A 100 1.08 -15.21 -26.21
CA ASN A 100 1.44 -16.26 -25.24
C ASN A 100 1.48 -15.76 -23.77
N LYS A 101 1.62 -14.46 -23.53
CA LYS A 101 1.59 -13.87 -22.18
C LYS A 101 0.18 -13.46 -21.73
N LEU A 102 -0.79 -13.40 -22.65
CA LEU A 102 -2.16 -12.98 -22.38
C LEU A 102 -2.84 -13.75 -21.24
N PRO A 103 -2.72 -15.09 -21.13
CA PRO A 103 -3.33 -15.83 -20.01
C PRO A 103 -2.76 -15.45 -18.63
N PHE A 104 -1.50 -15.00 -18.57
CA PHE A 104 -0.89 -14.51 -17.32
C PHE A 104 -1.37 -13.10 -17.01
N PHE A 105 -1.49 -12.26 -18.04
CA PHE A 105 -2.01 -10.91 -17.90
C PHE A 105 -3.48 -10.89 -17.46
N HIS A 106 -4.34 -11.74 -18.03
CA HIS A 106 -5.74 -11.88 -17.62
C HIS A 106 -5.89 -12.31 -16.15
N ARG A 107 -4.98 -13.14 -15.62
CA ARG A 107 -4.96 -13.47 -14.19
C ARG A 107 -4.66 -12.24 -13.33
N GLY A 108 -3.78 -11.35 -13.80
CA GLY A 108 -3.55 -10.04 -13.20
C GLY A 108 -4.80 -9.17 -13.24
N LEU A 109 -5.46 -9.03 -14.39
CA LEU A 109 -6.70 -8.24 -14.49
C LEU A 109 -7.82 -8.76 -13.57
N LYS A 110 -7.98 -10.08 -13.45
CA LYS A 110 -8.91 -10.69 -12.48
C LYS A 110 -8.52 -10.37 -11.03
N ALA A 111 -7.23 -10.31 -10.72
CA ALA A 111 -6.77 -9.89 -9.41
C ALA A 111 -7.06 -8.41 -9.15
N MET A 112 -6.92 -7.57 -10.17
CA MET A 112 -7.24 -6.14 -10.12
C MET A 112 -8.74 -5.90 -9.90
N SER A 113 -9.63 -6.67 -10.55
CA SER A 113 -11.07 -6.55 -10.33
C SER A 113 -11.47 -6.88 -8.89
N PHE A 114 -10.77 -7.81 -8.22
CA PHE A 114 -10.98 -8.06 -6.79
C PHE A 114 -10.48 -6.94 -5.89
N ILE A 115 -9.45 -6.19 -6.30
CA ILE A 115 -9.00 -4.99 -5.58
C ILE A 115 -10.07 -3.93 -5.69
N LEU A 116 -10.55 -3.65 -6.91
CA LEU A 116 -11.62 -2.69 -7.19
C LEU A 116 -12.92 -3.02 -6.44
N SER A 117 -13.29 -4.30 -6.33
CA SER A 117 -14.48 -4.74 -5.59
C SER A 117 -14.30 -4.78 -4.07
N SER A 118 -13.13 -4.41 -3.55
CA SER A 118 -12.83 -4.44 -2.11
C SER A 118 -12.85 -3.03 -1.48
N PHE A 119 -13.14 -2.00 -2.29
CA PHE A 119 -13.52 -0.66 -1.87
C PHE A 119 -15.04 -0.60 -1.69
#